data_AF-A0A930A9V6-F1
#
_entry.id   AF-A0A930A9V6-F1
#
_cell.length_a   1.000
_cell.length_b   1.000
_cell.length_c   1.000
_cell.angle_alpha   90.00
_cell.angle_beta   90.00
_cell.angle_gamma   90.00
#
_symmetry.space_group_name_H-M   'P 1'
#
loop_
_entity.id
_entity.type
_entity.pdbx_description
1 polymer ?
#
loop_
_entity_poly.entity_id
_entity_poly.type
_entity_poly.pdbx_seq_one_letter_code
_entity_poly.pdbx_strand_id
1 'polypeptide(L)'
;MMNYQEVIDTYKQAISAYGEKAQKLMAIEEMSELTKEICKDFRGKLDREHLIEEIIDVIITIDQLMMMYEISGDEIEQMRERKIERLKERLEKVNDEIK
;
A
#
# COMPACT_ATOMS: atom_id res chain seq x y z
N MET A 1 -3.80 -10.89 -18.49
CA MET A 1 -3.17 -10.45 -17.23
C MET A 1 -1.78 -9.97 -17.61
N MET A 2 -1.39 -8.75 -17.23
CA MET A 2 -0.04 -8.24 -17.53
C MET A 2 1.01 -9.15 -16.89
N ASN A 3 2.14 -9.32 -17.56
CA ASN A 3 3.25 -10.05 -16.95
C ASN A 3 4.02 -9.12 -15.99
N TYR A 4 4.73 -9.71 -15.03
CA TYR A 4 5.43 -8.96 -13.98
C TYR A 4 6.55 -8.05 -14.55
N GLN A 5 7.19 -8.45 -15.65
CA GLN A 5 8.24 -7.66 -16.28
C GLN A 5 7.69 -6.39 -16.93
N GLU A 6 6.55 -6.48 -17.62
CA GLU A 6 5.84 -5.34 -18.21
C GLU A 6 5.48 -4.28 -17.16
N VAL A 7 5.04 -4.73 -15.97
CA VAL A 7 4.72 -3.84 -14.85
C VAL A 7 5.97 -3.13 -14.35
N ILE A 8 7.06 -3.86 -14.09
CA ILE A 8 8.33 -3.27 -13.66
C ILE A 8 8.86 -2.26 -14.67
N ASP A 9 8.82 -2.59 -15.96
CA ASP A 9 9.33 -1.73 -17.01
C ASP A 9 8.50 -0.44 -17.11
N THR A 10 7.19 -0.52 -16.86
CA THR A 10 6.31 0.65 -16.77
C THR A 10 6.69 1.54 -15.59
N TYR A 11 6.95 0.97 -14.42
CA TYR A 11 7.39 1.73 -13.24
C TYR A 11 8.75 2.39 -13.46
N LYS A 12 9.71 1.69 -14.06
CA LYS A 12 11.02 2.28 -14.43
C LYS A 12 10.87 3.46 -15.38
N GLN A 13 9.99 3.33 -16.38
CA GLN A 13 9.71 4.43 -17.31
C GLN A 13 9.09 5.63 -16.59
N ALA A 14 8.12 5.41 -15.70
CA ALA A 14 7.50 6.48 -14.92
C ALA A 14 8.52 7.21 -14.03
N ILE A 15 9.39 6.47 -13.34
CA ILE A 15 10.45 7.06 -12.51
C ILE A 15 11.45 7.83 -13.38
N SER A 16 11.85 7.28 -14.53
CA SER A 16 12.80 7.96 -15.44
C SER A 16 12.21 9.21 -16.10
N ALA A 17 10.92 9.21 -16.44
CA ALA A 17 10.27 10.31 -17.14
C ALA A 17 9.90 11.47 -16.21
N TYR A 18 9.39 11.15 -15.01
CA TYR A 18 8.83 12.15 -14.09
C TYR A 18 9.74 12.45 -12.88
N GLY A 19 10.71 11.57 -12.60
CA GLY A 19 11.65 11.70 -11.50
C GLY A 19 11.09 11.23 -10.16
N GLU A 20 11.99 10.81 -9.25
CA GLU A 20 11.61 10.25 -7.95
C GLU A 20 10.79 11.19 -7.07
N LYS A 21 11.09 12.49 -7.12
CA LYS A 21 10.33 13.48 -6.32
C LYS A 21 8.86 13.48 -6.70
N ALA A 22 8.56 13.42 -8.00
CA ALA A 22 7.18 13.39 -8.48
C ALA A 22 6.48 12.10 -8.04
N GLN A 23 7.15 10.94 -8.15
CA GLN A 23 6.57 9.66 -7.72
C GLN A 23 6.34 9.58 -6.20
N LYS A 24 7.23 10.16 -5.40
CA LYS A 24 7.05 10.28 -3.93
C LYS A 24 5.87 11.19 -3.58
N LEU A 25 5.67 12.28 -4.33
CA LEU A 25 4.50 13.15 -4.16
C LEU A 25 3.21 12.45 -4.58
N MET A 26 3.24 11.70 -5.68
CA MET A 26 2.11 10.87 -6.13
C MET A 26 1.70 9.89 -5.03
N ALA A 27 2.64 9.15 -4.45
CA ALA A 27 2.33 8.24 -3.34
C ALA A 27 1.62 8.93 -2.16
N ILE A 28 2.01 10.16 -1.82
CA ILE A 28 1.38 10.94 -0.76
C ILE A 28 -0.06 11.33 -1.14
N GLU A 29 -0.28 11.69 -2.41
CA GLU A 29 -1.59 12.01 -2.96
C GLU A 29 -2.52 10.81 -2.86
N GLU A 30 -2.15 9.65 -3.42
CA GLU A 30 -2.97 8.43 -3.41
C GLU A 30 -3.28 7.94 -1.97
N MET A 31 -2.30 8.02 -1.06
CA MET A 31 -2.54 7.70 0.36
C MET A 31 -3.56 8.66 1.00
N SER A 32 -3.61 9.92 0.56
CA SER A 32 -4.56 10.92 1.04
C SER A 32 -5.95 10.69 0.45
N GLU A 33 -6.03 10.24 -0.80
CA GLU A 33 -7.29 9.90 -1.49
C GLU A 33 -7.93 8.63 -0.88
N LEU A 34 -7.15 7.58 -0.64
CA LEU A 34 -7.59 6.40 0.13
C LEU A 34 -8.06 6.78 1.54
N THR A 35 -7.32 7.67 2.24
CA THR A 35 -7.74 8.18 3.56
C THR A 35 -9.10 8.86 3.48
N LYS A 36 -9.31 9.70 2.46
CA LYS A 36 -10.57 10.41 2.23
C LYS A 36 -11.72 9.44 1.95
N GLU A 37 -11.49 8.36 1.20
CA GLU A 37 -12.51 7.34 0.94
C GLU A 37 -12.92 6.59 2.22
N ILE A 38 -11.94 6.20 3.04
CA ILE A 38 -12.20 5.64 4.38
C ILE A 38 -12.99 6.64 5.26
N CYS A 39 -12.70 7.94 5.16
CA CYS A 39 -13.49 8.98 5.85
C CYS A 39 -14.94 9.12 5.33
N LYS A 40 -15.24 8.71 4.09
CA LYS A 40 -16.63 8.66 3.59
C LYS A 40 -17.40 7.49 4.21
N ASP A 41 -16.73 6.37 4.51
CA ASP A 41 -17.33 5.21 5.17
C ASP A 41 -17.95 5.57 6.53
N PHE A 42 -17.22 6.31 7.38
CA PHE A 42 -17.73 6.80 8.67
C PHE A 42 -18.97 7.71 8.57
N ARG A 43 -19.31 8.19 7.37
CA ARG A 43 -20.49 9.01 7.08
C ARG A 43 -21.59 8.25 6.34
N GLY A 44 -21.44 6.94 6.16
CA GLY A 44 -22.37 6.09 5.41
C GLY A 44 -22.38 6.39 3.91
N LYS A 45 -21.27 6.89 3.37
CA LYS A 45 -21.13 7.31 1.96
C LYS A 45 -20.03 6.54 1.23
N LEU A 46 -19.72 5.32 1.69
CA LEU A 46 -18.71 4.49 1.07
C LEU A 46 -19.11 4.16 -0.37
N ASP A 47 -18.21 4.46 -1.31
CA ASP A 47 -18.27 3.90 -2.65
C ASP A 47 -17.27 2.75 -2.73
N ARG A 48 -17.78 1.53 -2.96
CA ARG A 48 -16.94 0.34 -2.97
C ARG A 48 -16.02 0.29 -4.19
N GLU A 49 -16.49 0.73 -5.35
CA GLU A 49 -15.68 0.70 -6.57
C GLU A 49 -14.55 1.72 -6.44
N HIS A 50 -14.88 2.92 -5.98
CA HIS A 50 -13.89 3.96 -5.70
C HIS A 50 -12.88 3.51 -4.64
N LEU A 51 -13.31 2.87 -3.55
CA LEU A 51 -12.37 2.34 -2.54
C LEU A 51 -11.37 1.32 -3.14
N ILE A 52 -11.81 0.48 -4.08
CA ILE A 52 -10.93 -0.50 -4.72
C ILE A 52 -9.89 0.21 -5.59
N GLU A 53 -10.30 1.21 -6.37
CA GLU A 53 -9.41 2.05 -7.19
C GLU A 53 -8.31 2.68 -6.34
N GLU A 54 -8.71 3.40 -5.28
CA GLU A 54 -7.80 4.08 -4.35
C GLU A 54 -6.82 3.11 -3.64
N ILE A 55 -7.27 1.89 -3.33
CA ILE A 55 -6.37 0.85 -2.79
C ILE A 55 -5.34 0.43 -3.84
N ILE A 56 -5.75 0.26 -5.10
CA ILE A 56 -4.86 -0.13 -6.19
C ILE A 56 -3.84 0.99 -6.47
N ASP A 57 -4.26 2.25 -6.45
CA ASP A 57 -3.36 3.39 -6.67
C ASP A 57 -2.30 3.49 -5.56
N VAL A 58 -2.68 3.24 -4.30
CA VAL A 58 -1.71 3.10 -3.20
C VAL A 58 -0.78 1.90 -3.41
N ILE A 59 -1.28 0.75 -3.86
CA ILE A 59 -0.42 -0.43 -4.12
C ILE A 59 0.61 -0.13 -5.20
N ILE A 60 0.20 0.47 -6.31
CA ILE A 60 1.09 0.84 -7.43
C ILE A 60 2.18 1.80 -6.95
N THR A 61 1.79 2.83 -6.18
CA THR A 61 2.76 3.81 -5.69
C THR A 61 3.69 3.22 -4.62
N ILE A 62 3.24 2.25 -3.81
CA ILE A 62 4.11 1.47 -2.91
C ILE A 62 5.14 0.65 -3.69
N ASP A 63 4.73 -0.05 -4.76
CA ASP A 63 5.67 -0.81 -5.59
C ASP A 63 6.77 0.09 -6.19
N GLN A 64 6.38 1.28 -6.66
CA GLN A 64 7.34 2.27 -7.15
C GLN A 64 8.25 2.80 -6.04
N LEU A 65 7.73 3.03 -4.83
CA LEU A 65 8.53 3.40 -3.67
C LEU A 65 9.56 2.32 -3.33
N MET A 66 9.17 1.03 -3.34
CA MET A 66 10.10 -0.07 -3.11
C MET A 66 11.25 -0.05 -4.12
N MET A 67 10.96 0.20 -5.40
CA MET A 67 11.99 0.33 -6.43
C MET A 67 12.93 1.53 -6.19
N MET A 68 12.37 2.71 -5.85
CA MET A 68 13.17 3.92 -5.60
C MET A 68 14.04 3.83 -4.35
N TYR A 69 13.61 3.08 -3.33
CA TYR A 69 14.35 2.87 -2.09
C TYR A 69 15.18 1.58 -2.10
N GLU A 70 15.26 0.89 -3.23
CA GLU A 70 15.97 -0.39 -3.39
C GLU A 70 15.54 -1.46 -2.36
N ILE A 71 14.26 -1.45 -1.98
CA ILE A 71 13.69 -2.39 -1.01
C ILE A 71 13.30 -3.68 -1.72
N SER A 72 13.88 -4.80 -1.29
CA SER A 72 13.56 -6.11 -1.83
C SER A 72 12.24 -6.67 -1.29
N GLY A 73 11.64 -7.60 -2.06
CA GLY A 73 10.46 -8.34 -1.60
C GLY A 73 10.74 -9.13 -0.32
N ASP A 74 11.93 -9.71 -0.18
CA ASP A 74 12.32 -10.47 1.02
C ASP A 74 12.35 -9.59 2.27
N GLU A 75 12.86 -8.36 2.18
CA GLU A 75 12.86 -7.41 3.30
C GLU A 75 11.43 -7.05 3.74
N ILE A 76 10.52 -6.81 2.79
CA ILE A 76 9.11 -6.53 3.07
C ILE A 76 8.43 -7.73 3.72
N GLU A 77 8.61 -8.94 3.17
CA GLU A 77 7.94 -10.12 3.68
C GLU A 77 8.45 -10.52 5.08
N GLN A 78 9.76 -10.44 5.34
CA GLN A 78 10.29 -10.65 6.70
C GLN A 78 9.71 -9.66 7.71
N MET A 79 9.57 -8.39 7.33
CA MET A 79 8.96 -7.38 8.19
C MET A 79 7.46 -7.58 8.36
N ARG A 80 6.76 -8.05 7.32
CA ARG A 80 5.33 -8.39 7.37
C ARG A 80 5.08 -9.53 8.34
N GLU A 81 5.81 -10.64 8.23
CA GLU A 81 5.68 -11.80 9.12
C GLU A 81 5.82 -11.40 10.59
N ARG A 82 6.88 -10.64 10.92
CA ARG A 82 7.11 -10.13 12.28
C ARG A 82 5.95 -9.26 12.79
N LYS A 83 5.38 -8.40 11.95
CA LYS A 83 4.25 -7.54 12.33
C LYS A 83 2.97 -8.35 12.53
N ILE A 84 2.71 -9.34 11.68
CA ILE A 84 1.54 -10.22 11.79
C ILE A 84 1.65 -11.09 13.04
N GLU A 85 2.82 -11.62 13.37
CA GLU A 85 3.01 -12.40 14.60
C GLU A 85 2.73 -11.57 15.85
N ARG A 86 3.25 -10.33 15.91
CA ARG A 86 2.92 -9.38 16.98
C ARG A 86 1.42 -9.06 17.07
N LEU A 87 0.71 -9.05 15.94
CA LEU A 87 -0.73 -8.85 15.94
C LEU A 87 -1.46 -10.05 16.55
N LYS A 88 -1.05 -11.28 16.23
CA LYS A 88 -1.59 -12.51 16.84
C LYS A 88 -1.39 -12.51 18.36
N GLU A 89 -0.18 -12.22 18.83
CA GLU A 89 0.12 -12.12 20.27
C GLU A 89 -0.77 -11.10 20.99
N ARG A 90 -1.09 -9.96 20.34
CA ARG A 90 -1.99 -8.95 20.91
C ARG A 90 -3.43 -9.44 20.98
N LEU A 91 -3.89 -10.17 19.96
CA LEU A 91 -5.25 -10.74 19.94
C LEU A 91 -5.43 -11.83 20.99
N GLU A 92 -4.41 -12.66 21.25
CA GLU A 92 -4.43 -13.65 22.32
C GLU A 92 -4.63 -13.01 23.69
N LYS A 93 -3.89 -11.93 23.98
CA LYS A 93 -4.04 -11.17 25.24
C LYS A 93 -5.44 -10.59 25.42
N VAL A 94 -6.01 -10.01 24.36
CA VAL A 94 -7.40 -9.50 24.40
C VAL A 94 -8.39 -10.63 24.69
N ASN A 95 -8.20 -11.81 24.10
CA ASN A 95 -9.06 -12.95 24.33
C ASN A 95 -8.94 -13.53 25.75
N ASP A 96 -7.78 -13.43 26.38
CA ASP A 96 -7.54 -13.88 27.75
C ASP A 96 -8.07 -12.89 28.80
N GLU A 97 -8.16 -11.59 28.47
CA GLU A 97 -8.77 -10.56 29.34
C GLU A 97 -10.32 -10.58 29.30
N ILE A 98 -10.92 -11.17 28.27
CA ILE A 98 -12.39 -11.26 28.09
C ILE A 98 -12.96 -12.57 28.66
N LYS A 99 -12.12 -13.57 28.94
CA LYS A 99 -12.50 -14.82 29.62
C LYS A 99 -12.53 -14.66 31.13
#